data_AF-A0A074JC65-F1
#
_entry.id   AF-A0A074JC65-F1
#
_cell.length_a   1.000
_cell.length_b   1.000
_cell.length_c   1.000
_cell.angle_alpha   90.00
_cell.angle_beta   90.00
_cell.angle_gamma   90.00
#
_symmetry.space_group_name_H-M   'P 1'
#
loop_
_entity.id
_entity.type
_entity.pdbx_description
1 polymer ?
#
loop_
_entity_poly.entity_id
_entity_poly.type
_entity_poly.pdbx_seq_one_letter_code
_entity_poly.pdbx_strand_id
1 'polypeptide(L)'
;MFGVTPEEVPFEKRSHWIATLPLRLFDLERGLQPEANGVISRVVNLARSRHALDIGVSYDHDFAEIPGVVDIWSLAILGGVTEGRIRNILSSGDGVLERIDQGLTAESAATWLKGRKEFFASIWQKPDEVLPEAPSPDFSDEVVFVPVAADGSFFHPGLARGGKFMIGAKGEEFQNSTFEEALSALQKMATPRWRRPNESGNWGIVSGRDWKRIERRELMSM
;
A
#
# COMPACT_ATOMS: atom_id res chain seq x y z
N MET A 1 9.77 8.36 14.37
CA MET A 1 9.49 6.93 14.19
C MET A 1 7.97 6.77 14.21
N PHE A 2 7.33 7.06 13.08
CA PHE A 2 5.87 7.09 12.95
C PHE A 2 5.36 5.68 12.70
N GLY A 3 4.97 4.93 13.73
CA GLY A 3 4.13 3.73 13.57
C GLY A 3 4.60 2.62 12.63
N VAL A 4 5.82 2.68 12.08
CA VAL A 4 6.36 1.65 11.19
C VAL A 4 6.77 0.47 12.07
N THR A 5 5.92 -0.53 12.12
CA THR A 5 6.32 -1.88 12.54
C THR A 5 7.21 -2.46 11.45
N PRO A 6 8.34 -3.09 11.79
CA PRO A 6 9.03 -3.92 10.81
C PRO A 6 8.04 -4.97 10.30
N GLU A 7 8.01 -5.19 8.99
CA GLU A 7 7.13 -6.15 8.30
C GLU A 7 7.23 -7.57 8.92
N GLU A 8 8.35 -7.85 9.58
CA GLU A 8 8.70 -9.13 10.19
C GLU A 8 8.32 -9.30 11.66
N VAL A 9 7.64 -8.32 12.32
CA VAL A 9 7.22 -8.47 13.73
C VAL A 9 5.73 -8.83 13.80
N PRO A 10 5.39 -10.11 14.11
CA PRO A 10 4.02 -10.55 14.29
C PRO A 10 3.27 -9.72 15.34
N PHE A 11 1.96 -9.53 15.15
CA PHE A 11 1.13 -8.69 16.01
C PHE A 11 1.26 -9.04 17.49
N GLU A 12 1.23 -10.33 17.84
CA GLU A 12 1.34 -10.83 19.20
C GLU A 12 2.70 -10.56 19.87
N LYS A 13 3.74 -10.24 19.09
CA LYS A 13 5.09 -9.93 19.59
C LYS A 13 5.38 -8.44 19.66
N ARG A 14 4.51 -7.57 19.11
CA ARG A 14 4.75 -6.12 19.02
C ARG A 14 4.94 -5.48 20.39
N SER A 15 4.08 -5.80 21.36
CA SER A 15 4.19 -5.24 22.71
C SER A 15 5.53 -5.54 23.36
N HIS A 16 6.01 -6.78 23.25
CA HIS A 16 7.32 -7.17 23.77
C HIS A 16 8.44 -6.45 23.01
N TRP A 17 8.36 -6.38 21.68
CA TRP A 17 9.35 -5.69 20.85
C TRP A 17 9.48 -4.21 21.23
N ILE A 18 8.35 -3.51 21.40
CA ILE A 18 8.30 -2.11 21.87
C ILE A 18 8.88 -1.98 23.29
N ALA A 19 8.54 -2.88 24.20
CA ALA A 19 9.05 -2.86 25.57
C ALA A 19 10.59 -3.00 25.64
N THR A 20 11.22 -3.65 24.65
CA THR A 20 12.70 -3.73 24.58
C THR A 20 13.38 -2.49 23.98
N LEU A 21 12.63 -1.52 23.47
CA LEU A 21 13.19 -0.33 22.82
C LEU A 21 14.14 0.47 23.73
N PRO A 22 13.84 0.74 25.01
CA PRO A 22 14.74 1.50 25.89
C PRO A 22 16.13 0.87 26.02
N LEU A 23 16.19 -0.46 26.15
CA LEU A 23 17.45 -1.22 26.21
C LEU A 23 18.26 -1.06 24.93
N ARG A 24 17.62 -1.19 23.76
CA ARG A 24 18.30 -1.04 22.47
C ARG A 24 18.82 0.39 22.26
N LEU A 25 18.07 1.40 22.69
CA LEU A 25 18.49 2.79 22.59
C LEU A 25 19.69 3.09 23.51
N PHE A 26 19.71 2.52 24.71
CA PHE A 26 20.84 2.63 25.63
C PHE A 26 22.11 1.98 25.04
N ASP A 27 22.01 0.77 24.50
CA ASP A 27 23.15 0.10 23.86
C ASP A 27 23.68 0.91 22.67
N LEU A 28 22.78 1.51 21.88
CA LEU A 28 23.13 2.40 20.78
C LEU A 28 23.92 3.62 21.25
N GLU A 29 23.43 4.32 22.28
CA GLU A 29 24.12 5.51 22.81
C GLU A 29 25.49 5.17 23.38
N ARG A 30 25.61 4.04 24.09
CA ARG A 30 26.90 3.56 24.63
C ARG A 30 27.90 3.26 23.51
N GLY A 31 27.43 2.67 22.41
CA GLY A 31 28.29 2.33 21.27
C GLY A 31 28.71 3.53 20.42
N LEU A 32 27.81 4.50 20.23
CA LEU A 32 28.06 5.66 19.35
C LEU A 32 28.64 6.87 20.07
N GLN A 33 28.46 6.99 21.39
CA GLN A 33 28.84 8.16 22.18
C GLN A 33 28.45 9.49 21.51
N PRO A 34 27.16 9.67 21.18
CA PRO A 34 26.73 10.82 20.38
C PRO A 34 26.97 12.14 21.12
N GLU A 35 27.28 13.19 20.36
CA GLU A 35 27.36 14.54 20.90
C GLU A 35 26.06 14.94 21.60
N ALA A 36 26.20 15.59 22.76
CA ALA A 36 25.05 16.12 23.49
C ALA A 36 24.27 17.09 22.59
N ASN A 37 22.96 16.88 22.48
CA ASN A 37 22.06 17.62 21.57
C ASN A 37 22.33 17.45 20.07
N GLY A 38 23.22 16.54 19.66
CA GLY A 38 23.39 16.14 18.27
C GLY A 38 22.16 15.43 17.72
N VAL A 39 22.11 15.23 16.39
CA VAL A 39 20.96 14.62 15.71
C VAL A 39 20.63 13.24 16.28
N ILE A 40 21.64 12.42 16.59
CA ILE A 40 21.44 11.08 17.15
C ILE A 40 20.80 11.16 18.53
N SER A 41 21.36 11.95 19.45
CA SER A 41 20.82 12.14 20.81
C SER A 41 19.37 12.66 20.77
N ARG A 42 19.08 13.60 19.86
CA ARG A 42 17.72 14.10 19.62
C ARG A 42 16.77 13.00 19.16
N VAL A 43 17.15 12.19 18.18
CA VAL A 43 16.32 11.07 17.70
C VAL A 43 16.09 10.03 18.80
N VAL A 44 17.10 9.73 19.62
CA VAL A 44 16.97 8.82 20.77
C VAL A 44 16.00 9.38 21.81
N ASN A 45 16.14 10.65 22.18
CA ASN A 45 15.24 11.31 23.13
C ASN A 45 13.79 11.36 22.61
N LEU A 46 13.58 11.60 21.31
CA LEU A 46 12.26 11.50 20.69
C LEU A 46 11.66 10.10 20.83
N ALA A 47 12.47 9.06 20.62
CA ALA A 47 12.03 7.69 20.74
C ALA A 47 11.70 7.31 22.20
N ARG A 48 12.52 7.75 23.17
CA ARG A 48 12.25 7.58 24.61
C ARG A 48 10.98 8.30 25.06
N SER A 49 10.84 9.58 24.68
CA SER A 49 9.65 10.38 24.95
C SER A 49 8.40 9.73 24.35
N ARG A 50 8.50 9.18 23.14
CA ARG A 50 7.38 8.45 22.53
C ARG A 50 7.05 7.15 23.28
N HIS A 51 8.06 6.38 23.66
CA HIS A 51 7.86 5.18 24.48
C HIS A 51 7.18 5.52 25.81
N ALA A 52 7.61 6.60 26.48
CA ALA A 52 7.01 7.06 27.72
C ALA A 52 5.53 7.46 27.54
N LEU A 53 5.16 8.09 26.42
CA LEU A 53 3.76 8.40 26.11
C LEU A 53 2.91 7.14 25.84
N ASP A 54 3.50 6.12 25.23
CA ASP A 54 2.78 4.90 24.84
C ASP A 54 2.61 3.91 26.02
N ILE A 55 3.61 3.83 26.91
CA ILE A 55 3.67 2.84 28.01
C ILE A 55 3.43 3.48 29.38
N GLY A 56 3.64 4.79 29.52
CA GLY A 56 3.49 5.54 30.78
C GLY A 56 4.73 5.56 31.67
N VAL A 57 5.81 4.86 31.26
CA VAL A 57 7.02 4.69 32.08
C VAL A 57 8.29 5.04 31.30
N SER A 58 9.33 5.39 32.05
CA SER A 58 10.69 5.58 31.56
C SER A 58 11.65 4.70 32.35
N TYR A 59 12.92 4.68 31.94
CA TYR A 59 13.95 3.88 32.59
C TYR A 59 15.15 4.76 32.88
N ASP A 60 15.70 4.63 34.08
CA ASP A 60 16.94 5.31 34.46
C ASP A 60 18.19 4.58 33.94
N HIS A 61 19.38 5.00 34.39
CA HIS A 61 20.65 4.42 33.97
C HIS A 61 20.87 2.98 34.45
N ASP A 62 20.18 2.56 35.51
CA ASP A 62 20.22 1.19 36.04
C ASP A 62 19.07 0.34 35.48
N PHE A 63 18.32 0.88 34.50
CA PHE A 63 17.10 0.29 33.95
C PHE A 63 16.00 0.04 34.98
N ALA A 64 16.00 0.78 36.09
CA ALA A 64 14.87 0.80 36.99
C ALA A 64 13.73 1.59 36.35
N GLU A 65 12.51 1.08 36.50
CA GLU A 65 11.31 1.75 36.03
C GLU A 65 11.08 3.02 36.86
N ILE A 66 10.91 4.14 36.16
CA ILE A 66 10.59 5.45 36.73
C ILE A 66 9.32 6.00 36.06
N PRO A 67 8.63 6.97 36.68
CA PRO A 67 7.51 7.65 36.05
C PRO A 67 7.89 8.16 34.64
N GLY A 68 6.97 8.03 33.69
CA GLY A 68 7.23 8.41 32.30
C GLY A 68 7.63 9.88 32.18
N VAL A 69 8.80 10.14 31.57
CA VAL A 69 9.33 11.47 31.35
C VAL A 69 9.35 11.78 29.86
N VAL A 70 8.84 12.95 29.50
CA VAL A 70 8.87 13.50 28.14
C VAL A 70 9.69 14.78 28.15
N ASP A 71 10.71 14.87 27.30
CA ASP A 71 11.52 16.07 27.19
C ASP A 71 10.82 17.18 26.38
N ILE A 72 11.17 18.44 26.67
CA ILE A 72 10.51 19.63 26.07
C ILE A 72 10.63 19.64 24.54
N TRP A 73 11.79 19.26 24.01
CA TRP A 73 12.04 19.30 22.56
C TRP A 73 11.21 18.25 21.83
N SER A 74 11.14 17.03 22.37
CA SER A 74 10.30 15.97 21.83
C SER A 74 8.82 16.31 21.92
N LEU A 75 8.35 16.89 23.03
CA LEU A 75 6.97 17.34 23.17
C LEU A 75 6.61 18.43 22.15
N ALA A 76 7.54 19.36 21.91
CA ALA A 76 7.36 20.42 20.92
C ALA A 76 7.18 19.83 19.51
N ILE A 77 8.01 18.86 19.14
CA ILE A 77 7.90 18.14 17.85
C ILE A 77 6.59 17.39 17.74
N LEU A 78 6.25 16.57 18.74
CA LEU A 78 5.03 15.75 18.75
C LEU A 78 3.76 16.61 18.75
N GLY A 79 3.83 17.79 19.37
CA GLY A 79 2.73 18.75 19.42
C GLY A 79 2.68 19.72 18.26
N GLY A 80 3.65 19.69 17.33
CA GLY A 80 3.71 20.60 16.19
C GLY A 80 3.91 22.08 16.55
N VAL A 81 4.64 22.36 17.64
CA VAL A 81 4.87 23.72 18.15
C VAL A 81 6.35 23.99 18.43
N THR A 82 6.71 25.24 18.70
CA THR A 82 8.07 25.59 19.11
C THR A 82 8.31 25.25 20.59
N GLU A 83 9.56 24.97 20.98
CA GLU A 83 9.89 24.78 22.40
C GLU A 83 9.55 26.01 23.25
N GLY A 84 9.70 27.21 22.69
CA GLY A 84 9.30 28.46 23.35
C GLY A 84 7.82 28.46 23.73
N ARG A 85 6.95 27.91 22.87
CA ARG A 85 5.52 27.76 23.20
C ARG A 85 5.31 26.83 24.40
N ILE A 86 6.03 25.72 24.46
CA ILE A 86 5.96 24.79 25.61
C ILE A 86 6.43 25.49 26.89
N ARG A 87 7.57 26.20 26.84
CA ARG A 87 8.10 26.95 27.99
C ARG A 87 7.11 28.01 28.48
N ASN A 88 6.45 28.72 27.56
CA ASN A 88 5.43 29.71 27.92
C ASN A 88 4.25 29.07 28.68
N ILE A 89 3.74 27.92 28.21
CA ILE A 89 2.66 27.19 28.91
C ILE A 89 3.10 26.80 30.32
N LEU A 90 4.33 26.29 30.46
CA LEU A 90 4.90 25.93 31.76
C LEU A 90 5.08 27.14 32.70
N SER A 91 5.34 28.32 32.16
CA SER A 91 5.47 29.56 32.92
C SER A 91 4.13 30.19 33.29
N SER A 92 3.06 29.96 32.50
CA SER A 92 1.72 30.49 32.75
C SER A 92 1.04 29.87 33.97
N GLY A 93 1.43 28.65 34.37
CA GLY A 93 0.89 28.00 35.56
C GLY A 93 -0.53 27.46 35.41
N ASP A 94 -1.07 27.41 34.18
CA ASP A 94 -2.43 26.92 33.87
C ASP A 94 -2.65 25.41 34.16
N GLY A 95 -1.65 24.72 34.72
CA GLY A 95 -1.75 23.31 35.17
C GLY A 95 -1.86 22.27 34.07
N VAL A 96 -1.85 22.67 32.79
CA VAL A 96 -2.06 21.75 31.66
C VAL A 96 -0.86 20.81 31.44
N LEU A 97 0.33 21.25 31.80
CA LEU A 97 1.58 20.50 31.66
C LEU A 97 2.30 20.47 33.01
N GLU A 98 2.66 19.28 33.47
CA GLU A 98 3.30 19.07 34.77
C GLU A 98 4.79 18.75 34.58
N ARG A 99 5.64 19.42 35.36
CA ARG A 99 7.08 19.17 35.35
C ARG A 99 7.43 17.98 36.23
N ILE A 100 8.37 17.18 35.76
CA ILE A 100 9.06 16.16 36.55
C ILE A 100 10.55 16.21 36.19
N ASP A 101 11.40 16.41 37.21
CA ASP A 101 12.84 16.58 37.06
C ASP A 101 13.23 17.55 35.92
N GLN A 102 13.87 17.03 34.87
CA GLN A 102 14.32 17.79 33.70
C GLN A 102 13.31 17.82 32.54
N GLY A 103 12.15 17.20 32.70
CA GLY A 103 11.12 17.05 31.67
C GLY A 103 9.70 17.29 32.17
N LEU A 104 8.76 16.62 31.52
CA LEU A 104 7.33 16.65 31.82
C LEU A 104 6.81 15.24 32.10
N THR A 105 5.76 15.14 32.91
CA THR A 105 5.10 13.84 33.12
C THR A 105 4.49 13.36 31.80
N ALA A 106 4.67 12.09 31.47
CA ALA A 106 4.10 11.50 30.27
C ALA A 106 2.56 11.59 30.26
N GLU A 107 1.92 11.53 31.43
CA GLU A 107 0.48 11.67 31.60
C GLU A 107 -0.02 13.08 31.19
N SER A 108 0.58 14.14 31.73
CA SER A 108 0.19 15.51 31.37
C SER A 108 0.49 15.81 29.90
N ALA A 109 1.63 15.33 29.39
CA ALA A 109 1.99 15.43 27.99
C ALA A 109 1.00 14.72 27.07
N ALA A 110 0.61 13.47 27.37
CA ALA A 110 -0.37 12.71 26.61
C ALA A 110 -1.74 13.41 26.62
N THR A 111 -2.16 13.95 27.77
CA THR A 111 -3.40 14.71 27.89
C THR A 111 -3.37 15.97 27.03
N TRP A 112 -2.27 16.71 27.04
CA TRP A 112 -2.09 17.93 26.23
C TRP A 112 -2.00 17.64 24.72
N LEU A 113 -1.47 16.48 24.33
CA LEU A 113 -1.38 16.03 22.93
C LEU A 113 -2.73 15.52 22.39
N LYS A 114 -3.65 15.10 23.27
CA LYS A 114 -4.94 14.52 22.88
C LYS A 114 -5.76 15.49 22.03
N GLY A 115 -6.17 15.04 20.84
CA GLY A 115 -7.02 15.81 19.92
C GLY A 115 -6.28 16.84 19.06
N ARG A 116 -4.94 16.94 19.18
CA ARG A 116 -4.14 17.75 18.26
C ARG A 116 -4.05 17.10 16.88
N LYS A 117 -4.06 17.92 15.83
CA LYS A 117 -3.99 17.45 14.43
C LYS A 117 -2.62 16.91 14.06
N GLU A 118 -1.59 17.45 14.69
CA GLU A 118 -0.18 17.13 14.46
C GLU A 118 0.26 15.87 15.21
N PHE A 119 -0.54 15.42 16.19
CA PHE A 119 -0.22 14.26 17.00
C PHE A 119 -0.91 13.00 16.47
N PHE A 120 -0.09 12.01 16.10
CA PHE A 120 -0.56 10.70 15.65
C PHE A 120 -0.38 9.68 16.77
N ALA A 121 -1.46 9.00 17.15
CA ALA A 121 -1.43 7.90 18.11
C ALA A 121 -0.69 6.69 17.54
N SER A 122 -0.08 5.90 18.41
CA SER A 122 0.64 4.70 17.99
C SER A 122 -0.34 3.63 17.52
N ILE A 123 0.04 2.91 16.46
CA ILE A 123 -0.81 1.89 15.85
C ILE A 123 -0.31 0.46 16.11
N TRP A 124 0.78 0.28 16.87
CA TRP A 124 1.36 -1.04 17.14
C TRP A 124 0.42 -1.98 17.94
N GLN A 125 -0.56 -1.42 18.65
CA GLN A 125 -1.63 -2.17 19.35
C GLN A 125 -2.79 -2.57 18.43
N LYS A 126 -2.84 -2.03 17.21
CA LYS A 126 -3.89 -2.36 16.24
C LYS A 126 -3.44 -3.58 15.43
N PRO A 127 -4.33 -4.56 15.20
CA PRO A 127 -4.05 -5.62 14.25
C PRO A 127 -3.89 -4.99 12.86
N ASP A 128 -3.12 -5.66 12.01
CA ASP A 128 -2.98 -5.23 10.62
C ASP A 128 -4.35 -5.29 9.93
N GLU A 129 -4.70 -4.23 9.22
CA GLU A 129 -5.88 -4.23 8.37
C GLU A 129 -5.63 -5.22 7.23
N VAL A 130 -6.32 -6.36 7.27
CA VAL A 130 -6.39 -7.24 6.11
C VAL A 130 -7.22 -6.50 5.07
N LEU A 131 -6.55 -5.81 4.15
CA LEU A 131 -7.23 -5.29 2.97
C LEU A 131 -7.90 -6.48 2.29
N PRO A 132 -9.24 -6.45 2.07
CA PRO A 132 -9.89 -7.53 1.35
C PRO A 132 -9.18 -7.66 0.01
N GLU A 133 -8.71 -8.87 -0.28
CA GLU A 133 -8.19 -9.19 -1.60
C GLU A 133 -9.27 -8.77 -2.59
N ALA A 134 -8.90 -7.91 -3.56
CA ALA A 134 -9.85 -7.50 -4.58
C ALA A 134 -10.44 -8.79 -5.16
N PRO A 135 -11.78 -8.90 -5.29
CA PRO A 135 -12.39 -10.13 -5.77
C PRO A 135 -11.68 -10.51 -7.07
N SER A 136 -10.95 -11.62 -7.05
CA SER A 136 -10.46 -12.21 -8.28
C SER A 136 -11.70 -12.40 -9.15
N PRO A 137 -11.73 -11.90 -10.39
CA PRO A 137 -12.80 -12.25 -11.29
C PRO A 137 -12.93 -13.77 -11.29
N ASP A 138 -14.15 -14.27 -11.13
CA ASP A 138 -14.43 -15.70 -11.17
C ASP A 138 -14.17 -16.18 -12.61
N PHE A 139 -13.02 -16.83 -12.82
CA PHE A 139 -12.60 -17.37 -14.11
C PHE A 139 -13.01 -18.84 -14.28
N SER A 140 -14.10 -19.28 -13.65
CA SER A 140 -14.62 -20.65 -13.82
C SER A 140 -15.07 -20.95 -15.26
N ASP A 141 -15.32 -19.92 -16.07
CA ASP A 141 -15.69 -20.06 -17.48
C ASP A 141 -14.46 -20.15 -18.43
N GLU A 142 -14.61 -20.92 -19.50
CA GLU A 142 -13.57 -21.12 -20.52
C GLU A 142 -13.24 -19.80 -21.24
N VAL A 143 -12.04 -19.26 -21.02
CA VAL A 143 -11.56 -18.04 -21.68
C VAL A 143 -10.92 -18.35 -23.04
N VAL A 144 -11.22 -17.52 -24.04
CA VAL A 144 -10.63 -17.61 -25.38
C VAL A 144 -9.92 -16.31 -25.76
N PHE A 145 -8.84 -16.45 -26.52
CA PHE A 145 -8.10 -15.32 -27.08
C PHE A 145 -8.50 -15.14 -28.54
N VAL A 146 -9.10 -14.00 -28.85
CA VAL A 146 -9.52 -13.63 -30.21
C VAL A 146 -8.63 -12.52 -30.78
N PRO A 147 -8.29 -12.56 -32.07
CA PRO A 147 -7.47 -11.51 -32.68
C PRO A 147 -8.26 -10.22 -32.85
N VAL A 148 -7.56 -9.10 -32.67
CA VAL A 148 -8.07 -7.72 -32.77
C VAL A 148 -7.28 -6.99 -33.85
N ALA A 149 -7.97 -6.39 -34.81
CA ALA A 149 -7.43 -5.53 -35.84
C ALA A 149 -7.16 -4.12 -35.32
N ALA A 150 -6.44 -3.32 -36.11
CA ALA A 150 -5.99 -1.97 -35.72
C ALA A 150 -7.11 -1.00 -35.33
N ASP A 151 -8.35 -1.22 -35.77
CA ASP A 151 -9.51 -0.39 -35.49
C ASP A 151 -10.37 -0.90 -34.30
N GLY A 152 -9.86 -1.85 -33.51
CA GLY A 152 -10.57 -2.43 -32.35
C GLY A 152 -11.58 -3.54 -32.70
N SER A 153 -12.02 -3.57 -33.95
CA SER A 153 -12.17 -4.75 -34.80
C SER A 153 -11.79 -6.14 -34.27
N PHE A 154 -12.64 -7.02 -33.71
CA PHE A 154 -12.20 -8.38 -33.34
C PHE A 154 -12.96 -9.51 -34.05
N PHE A 155 -12.38 -10.72 -34.06
CA PHE A 155 -13.01 -11.90 -34.64
C PHE A 155 -14.04 -12.51 -33.69
N HIS A 156 -15.28 -12.68 -34.15
CA HIS A 156 -16.41 -13.20 -33.37
C HIS A 156 -17.36 -14.07 -34.23
N PRO A 157 -18.25 -14.89 -33.62
CA PRO A 157 -19.12 -15.83 -34.34
C PRO A 157 -20.04 -15.19 -35.40
N GLY A 158 -20.49 -13.96 -35.17
CA GLY A 158 -21.31 -13.18 -36.11
C GLY A 158 -20.66 -12.82 -37.45
N LEU A 159 -19.36 -13.11 -37.64
CA LEU A 159 -18.65 -12.89 -38.91
C LEU A 159 -18.84 -14.01 -39.94
N ALA A 160 -19.66 -15.02 -39.65
CA ALA A 160 -19.99 -16.08 -40.60
C ALA A 160 -20.76 -15.52 -41.81
N ARG A 161 -20.23 -15.73 -43.02
CA ARG A 161 -20.90 -15.36 -44.28
C ARG A 161 -21.36 -16.63 -45.00
N GLY A 162 -22.67 -16.81 -45.11
CA GLY A 162 -23.25 -18.06 -45.63
C GLY A 162 -22.91 -19.27 -44.78
N GLY A 163 -22.80 -19.08 -43.45
CA GLY A 163 -22.44 -20.13 -42.49
C GLY A 163 -20.97 -20.53 -42.48
N LYS A 164 -20.08 -19.77 -43.12
CA LYS A 164 -18.64 -20.06 -43.18
C LYS A 164 -17.79 -18.84 -42.84
N PHE A 165 -16.61 -19.09 -42.29
CA PHE A 165 -15.61 -18.08 -41.96
C PHE A 165 -14.49 -18.10 -42.99
N MET A 166 -14.16 -16.94 -43.57
CA MET A 166 -13.06 -16.80 -44.52
C MET A 166 -11.82 -16.23 -43.84
N ILE A 167 -10.77 -17.05 -43.79
CA ILE A 167 -9.52 -16.80 -43.08
C ILE A 167 -8.35 -16.92 -44.06
N GLY A 168 -7.31 -16.10 -43.90
CA GLY A 168 -6.08 -16.18 -44.70
C GLY A 168 -5.69 -14.86 -45.38
N ALA A 169 -4.52 -14.87 -46.00
CA ALA A 169 -4.02 -13.74 -46.77
C ALA A 169 -4.78 -13.59 -48.09
N LYS A 170 -4.73 -12.40 -48.70
CA LYS A 170 -5.33 -12.16 -50.02
C LYS A 170 -4.74 -13.15 -51.05
N GLY A 171 -5.57 -14.03 -51.60
CA GLY A 171 -5.16 -15.06 -52.57
C GLY A 171 -4.87 -16.44 -51.96
N GLU A 172 -4.81 -16.55 -50.64
CA GLU A 172 -4.61 -17.80 -49.88
C GLU A 172 -5.74 -18.00 -48.86
N GLU A 173 -6.92 -17.47 -49.16
CA GLU A 173 -8.09 -17.54 -48.29
C GLU A 173 -8.70 -18.95 -48.31
N PHE A 174 -9.03 -19.49 -47.14
CA PHE A 174 -9.76 -20.74 -46.99
C PHE A 174 -10.97 -20.57 -46.08
N GLN A 175 -11.93 -21.48 -46.23
CA GLN A 175 -13.21 -21.44 -45.52
C GLN A 175 -13.23 -22.48 -44.40
N ASN A 176 -13.68 -22.07 -43.21
CA ASN A 176 -13.98 -22.96 -42.09
C ASN A 176 -15.49 -22.95 -41.80
N SER A 177 -16.01 -24.11 -41.40
CA SER A 177 -17.43 -24.32 -41.10
C SER A 177 -17.81 -23.85 -39.69
N THR A 178 -16.89 -23.95 -38.74
CA THR A 178 -17.14 -23.58 -37.35
C THR A 178 -16.27 -22.41 -36.92
N PHE A 179 -16.74 -21.70 -35.89
CA PHE A 179 -16.00 -20.60 -35.30
C PHE A 179 -14.70 -21.10 -34.67
N GLU A 180 -14.74 -22.26 -34.02
CA GLU A 180 -13.62 -22.88 -33.33
C GLU A 180 -12.51 -23.31 -34.30
N GLU A 181 -12.88 -23.90 -35.44
CA GLU A 181 -11.93 -24.24 -36.51
C GLU A 181 -11.26 -22.97 -37.06
N ALA A 182 -12.06 -21.92 -37.31
CA ALA A 182 -11.57 -20.65 -37.81
C ALA A 182 -10.64 -19.96 -36.81
N LEU A 183 -10.99 -19.96 -35.52
CA LEU A 183 -10.19 -19.38 -34.45
C LEU A 183 -8.87 -20.15 -34.26
N SER A 184 -8.93 -21.49 -34.26
CA SER A 184 -7.73 -22.32 -34.18
C SER A 184 -6.80 -22.10 -35.38
N ALA A 185 -7.36 -21.91 -36.57
CA ALA A 185 -6.60 -21.57 -37.76
C ALA A 185 -5.93 -20.20 -37.62
N LEU A 186 -6.65 -19.17 -37.16
CA LEU A 186 -6.12 -17.83 -36.92
C LEU A 186 -4.98 -17.82 -35.88
N GLN A 187 -5.11 -18.59 -34.80
CA GLN A 187 -4.08 -18.72 -33.75
C GLN A 187 -2.78 -19.36 -34.24
N LYS A 188 -2.84 -20.16 -35.30
CA LYS A 188 -1.66 -20.79 -35.91
C LYS A 188 -0.97 -19.88 -36.96
N MET A 189 -1.60 -18.76 -37.33
CA MET A 189 -1.04 -17.82 -38.30
C MET A 189 -0.06 -16.86 -37.63
N ALA A 190 1.08 -16.62 -38.27
CA ALA A 190 2.01 -15.56 -37.85
C ALA A 190 1.37 -14.17 -37.86
N THR A 191 0.40 -13.95 -38.76
CA THR A 191 -0.46 -12.77 -38.74
C THR A 191 -1.90 -13.23 -39.01
N PRO A 192 -2.78 -13.26 -37.98
CA PRO A 192 -4.17 -13.66 -38.17
C PRO A 192 -4.86 -12.72 -39.15
N ARG A 193 -5.49 -13.27 -40.18
CA ARG A 193 -6.21 -12.51 -41.22
C ARG A 193 -7.59 -13.10 -41.46
N TRP A 194 -8.63 -12.28 -41.41
CA TRP A 194 -10.01 -12.71 -41.62
C TRP A 194 -10.80 -11.65 -42.37
N ARG A 195 -11.97 -12.03 -42.89
CA ARG A 195 -12.90 -11.09 -43.50
C ARG A 195 -13.96 -10.60 -42.53
N ARG A 196 -14.29 -9.32 -42.63
CA ARG A 196 -15.43 -8.70 -41.93
C ARG A 196 -16.06 -7.60 -42.78
N PRO A 197 -17.33 -7.22 -42.53
CA PRO A 197 -17.91 -6.02 -43.12
C PRO A 197 -17.23 -4.76 -42.56
N ASN A 198 -17.07 -3.74 -43.40
CA ASN A 198 -16.72 -2.39 -42.99
C ASN A 198 -18.00 -1.56 -42.71
N GLU A 199 -17.86 -0.30 -42.31
CA GLU A 199 -18.99 0.60 -42.03
C GLU A 199 -19.95 0.76 -43.23
N SER A 200 -19.45 0.61 -44.46
CA SER A 200 -20.24 0.64 -45.69
C SER A 200 -20.86 -0.72 -46.07
N GLY A 201 -20.73 -1.75 -45.22
CA GLY A 201 -21.21 -3.11 -45.48
C GLY A 201 -20.35 -3.93 -46.46
N ASN A 202 -19.26 -3.37 -46.96
CA ASN A 202 -18.33 -4.06 -47.85
C ASN A 202 -17.41 -4.98 -47.06
N TRP A 203 -17.22 -6.21 -47.54
CA TRP A 203 -16.39 -7.20 -46.85
C TRP A 203 -14.94 -7.07 -47.28
N GLY A 204 -14.07 -6.77 -46.32
CA GLY A 204 -12.63 -6.63 -46.51
C GLY A 204 -11.84 -7.60 -45.63
N ILE A 205 -10.61 -7.89 -46.04
CA ILE A 205 -9.64 -8.63 -45.21
C ILE A 205 -9.03 -7.65 -44.22
N VAL A 206 -8.96 -8.07 -42.95
CA VAL A 206 -8.27 -7.34 -41.90
C VAL A 206 -7.17 -8.22 -41.30
N SER A 207 -6.16 -7.57 -40.74
CA SER A 207 -5.05 -8.25 -40.06
C SER A 207 -5.13 -7.97 -38.57
N GLY A 208 -5.01 -9.01 -37.76
CA GLY A 208 -4.90 -8.87 -36.31
C GLY A 208 -3.55 -8.26 -35.93
N ARG A 209 -3.62 -7.30 -35.01
CA ARG A 209 -2.49 -6.59 -34.40
C ARG A 209 -2.34 -6.96 -32.94
N ASP A 210 -3.44 -7.24 -32.25
CA ASP A 210 -3.49 -7.59 -30.85
C ASP A 210 -4.37 -8.82 -30.61
N TRP A 211 -4.34 -9.32 -29.37
CA TRP A 211 -5.19 -10.41 -28.89
C TRP A 211 -6.03 -9.92 -27.72
N LYS A 212 -7.35 -10.12 -27.79
CA LYS A 212 -8.26 -9.83 -26.69
C LYS A 212 -8.68 -11.12 -26.01
N ARG A 213 -8.53 -11.15 -24.69
CA ARG A 213 -9.08 -12.22 -23.85
C ARG A 213 -10.57 -11.94 -23.61
N ILE A 214 -11.43 -12.89 -23.96
CA ILE A 214 -12.89 -12.79 -23.80
C ILE A 214 -13.42 -14.09 -23.19
N GLU A 215 -14.44 -14.01 -22.33
CA GLU A 215 -15.15 -15.19 -21.85
C GLU A 215 -15.95 -15.83 -22.98
N ARG A 216 -15.91 -17.17 -23.11
CA ARG A 216 -16.62 -17.85 -24.20
C ARG A 216 -18.13 -17.56 -24.17
N ARG A 217 -18.76 -17.45 -23.00
CA ARG A 217 -20.18 -17.10 -22.88
C ARG A 217 -20.50 -15.72 -23.47
N GLU A 218 -19.65 -14.73 -23.24
CA GLU A 218 -19.81 -13.37 -23.75
C GLU A 218 -19.68 -13.39 -25.27
N LEU A 219 -18.67 -14.11 -25.78
CA LEU A 219 -18.42 -14.24 -27.21
C LEU A 219 -19.56 -14.96 -27.96
N MET A 220 -20.19 -15.96 -27.34
CA MET A 220 -21.32 -16.71 -27.91
C MET A 220 -22.65 -15.94 -27.82
N SER A 221 -22.70 -14.87 -27.03
CA SER A 221 -23.89 -14.01 -26.88
C SER A 221 -23.92 -12.82 -27.84
N MET A 222 -22.87 -12.62 -28.65
CA MET A 222 -22.73 -11.57 -29.67
C MET A 222 -23.30 -11.99 -31.03
#